data_AF-A0A3D9CAE7-F1
#
_entry.id   AF-A0A3D9CAE7-F1
#
_cell.length_a   1.000
_cell.length_b   1.000
_cell.length_c   1.000
_cell.angle_alpha   90.00
_cell.angle_beta   90.00
_cell.angle_gamma   90.00
#
_symmetry.space_group_name_H-M   'P 1'
#
loop_
_entity.id
_entity.type
_entity.pdbx_description
1 polymer ?
#
loop_
_entity_poly.entity_id
_entity_poly.type
_entity_poly.pdbx_seq_one_letter_code
_entity_poly.pdbx_strand_id
1 'polypeptide(L)'
;MKKLRNKKSILLKTGIHLQFKYFASVIVLLCSLSCEKTKINEFHSEKKSIEFTLQNFPMLAKNFEKVKEVNLDSLTISLYRNPKKEDYDEILVFSKNKKFYAVPFFSNMYFDYWNFDNEDQKQLYSKTNSTFEKQIKNTVSELNLTQEEFGLLIEELMKSVLNAETNLDLKPKIFENYIYSTYRMDQYKVEESDSCLARTKRLYKQILIESEKIIRYNQFFLDARNGRVYEFINESRKRGEWKFKIKTYRIDCFSYPLSI
;
A
#
# COMPACT_ATOMS: atom_id res chain seq x y z
N MET A 1 -37.52 62.93 23.08
CA MET A 1 -36.25 62.20 22.85
C MET A 1 -36.47 60.71 22.52
N LYS A 2 -37.10 60.34 21.37
CA LYS A 2 -37.36 58.92 21.03
C LYS A 2 -37.08 58.50 19.57
N LYS A 3 -36.46 59.36 18.75
CA LYS A 3 -36.25 59.09 17.30
C LYS A 3 -34.82 58.70 16.88
N LEU A 4 -33.84 58.65 17.80
CA LEU A 4 -32.43 58.39 17.47
C LEU A 4 -31.91 56.98 17.77
N ARG A 5 -32.66 56.12 18.49
CA ARG A 5 -32.18 54.76 18.84
C ARG A 5 -32.44 53.68 17.78
N ASN A 6 -33.41 53.84 16.89
CA ASN A 6 -33.78 52.78 15.93
C ASN A 6 -32.94 52.72 14.64
N LYS A 7 -32.19 53.78 14.28
CA LYS A 7 -31.34 53.75 13.07
C LYS A 7 -30.00 53.02 13.28
N LYS A 8 -29.46 53.00 14.50
CA LYS A 8 -28.16 52.34 14.79
C LYS A 8 -28.23 50.82 14.80
N SER A 9 -29.34 50.19 15.22
CA SER A 9 -29.42 48.72 15.28
C SER A 9 -29.65 48.06 13.91
N ILE A 10 -30.31 48.77 12.99
CA ILE A 10 -30.56 48.29 11.61
C ILE A 10 -29.27 48.34 10.78
N LEU A 11 -28.46 49.40 10.93
CA LEU A 11 -27.16 49.54 10.26
C LEU A 11 -26.10 48.53 10.76
N LEU A 12 -26.13 48.14 12.04
CA LEU A 12 -25.24 47.08 12.55
C LEU A 12 -25.61 45.69 12.02
N LYS A 13 -26.92 45.37 11.94
CA LYS A 13 -27.37 44.06 11.46
C LYS A 13 -27.14 43.84 9.96
N THR A 14 -27.25 44.88 9.14
CA THR A 14 -26.98 44.78 7.70
C THR A 14 -25.48 44.71 7.40
N GLY A 15 -24.64 45.43 8.15
CA GLY A 15 -23.17 45.36 8.01
C GLY A 15 -22.59 43.98 8.34
N ILE A 16 -23.09 43.32 9.40
CA ILE A 16 -22.63 41.97 9.81
C ILE A 16 -23.06 40.92 8.77
N HIS A 17 -24.29 41.01 8.24
CA HIS A 17 -24.75 40.10 7.19
C HIS A 17 -23.96 40.25 5.87
N LEU A 18 -23.54 41.48 5.53
CA LEU A 18 -22.72 41.71 4.34
C LEU A 18 -21.31 41.14 4.53
N GLN A 19 -20.69 41.36 5.70
CA GLN A 19 -19.35 40.82 5.99
C GLN A 19 -19.33 39.29 6.03
N PHE A 20 -20.36 38.63 6.58
CA PHE A 20 -20.48 37.16 6.53
C PHE A 20 -20.60 36.61 5.11
N LYS A 21 -21.32 37.30 4.20
CA LYS A 21 -21.43 36.88 2.80
C LYS A 21 -20.10 36.98 2.04
N TYR A 22 -19.32 38.04 2.31
CA TYR A 22 -17.98 38.18 1.73
C TYR A 22 -17.00 37.15 2.33
N PHE A 23 -17.06 36.88 3.64
CA PHE A 23 -16.21 35.88 4.28
C PHE A 23 -16.51 34.45 3.79
N ALA A 24 -17.79 34.09 3.64
CA ALA A 24 -18.20 32.81 3.09
C ALA A 24 -17.76 32.65 1.62
N SER A 25 -17.84 33.73 0.83
CA SER A 25 -17.38 33.72 -0.58
C SER A 25 -15.87 33.55 -0.71
N VAL A 26 -15.08 34.16 0.19
CA VAL A 26 -13.61 33.99 0.23
C VAL A 26 -13.21 32.58 0.67
N ILE A 27 -13.93 31.98 1.63
CA ILE A 27 -13.68 30.59 2.06
C ILE A 27 -14.00 29.60 0.92
N VAL A 28 -15.09 29.81 0.18
CA VAL A 28 -15.41 28.96 -0.99
C VAL A 28 -14.38 29.14 -2.11
N LEU A 29 -13.84 30.35 -2.32
CA LEU A 29 -12.78 30.61 -3.29
C LEU A 29 -11.43 30.01 -2.88
N LEU A 30 -11.12 29.98 -1.58
CA LEU A 30 -9.91 29.33 -1.04
C LEU A 30 -10.03 27.79 -1.08
N CYS A 31 -11.23 27.25 -0.85
CA CYS A 31 -11.47 25.81 -0.98
C CYS A 31 -11.45 25.34 -2.44
N SER A 32 -11.83 26.17 -3.42
CA SER A 32 -11.77 25.81 -4.84
C SER A 32 -10.35 25.89 -5.43
N LEU A 33 -9.42 26.59 -4.78
CA LEU A 33 -8.00 26.62 -5.14
C LEU A 33 -7.20 25.43 -4.54
N SER A 34 -7.74 24.73 -3.53
CA SER A 34 -7.03 23.63 -2.86
C SER A 34 -7.27 22.25 -3.47
N CYS A 35 -7.91 22.17 -4.65
CA CYS A 35 -8.12 20.92 -5.37
C CYS A 35 -7.22 20.87 -6.61
N GLU A 36 -5.91 21.07 -6.42
CA GLU A 36 -4.95 20.55 -7.40
C GLU A 36 -5.06 19.02 -7.33
N LYS A 37 -5.78 18.44 -8.31
CA LYS A 37 -5.49 17.06 -8.71
C LYS A 37 -3.99 17.02 -8.96
N THR A 38 -3.26 16.34 -8.08
CA THR A 38 -1.85 16.06 -8.26
C THR A 38 -1.75 15.42 -9.65
N LYS A 39 -1.22 16.15 -10.63
CA LYS A 39 -0.92 15.57 -11.94
C LYS A 39 0.09 14.46 -11.67
N ILE A 40 -0.36 13.22 -11.74
CA ILE A 40 0.53 12.07 -11.62
C ILE A 40 1.39 12.07 -12.89
N ASN A 41 2.69 11.99 -12.70
CA ASN A 41 3.65 12.06 -13.79
C ASN A 41 3.57 10.78 -14.61
N GLU A 42 3.22 10.89 -15.89
CA GLU A 42 3.36 9.79 -16.84
C GLU A 42 4.85 9.61 -17.15
N PHE A 43 5.38 8.40 -16.94
CA PHE A 43 6.79 8.09 -17.23
C PHE A 43 6.93 7.25 -18.49
N HIS A 44 7.77 7.72 -19.42
CA HIS A 44 8.06 7.03 -20.68
C HIS A 44 9.34 6.17 -20.65
N SER A 45 9.88 5.88 -19.46
CA SER A 45 11.02 4.97 -19.28
C SER A 45 11.06 4.44 -17.85
N GLU A 46 11.54 3.20 -17.67
CA GLU A 46 11.78 2.60 -16.35
C GLU A 46 12.66 3.49 -15.47
N LYS A 47 13.78 3.99 -16.01
CA LYS A 47 14.74 4.85 -15.30
C LYS A 47 14.08 6.07 -14.66
N LYS A 48 13.30 6.84 -15.43
CA LYS A 48 12.60 8.03 -14.90
C LYS A 48 11.59 7.68 -13.81
N SER A 49 10.88 6.56 -13.97
CA SER A 49 9.91 6.09 -12.99
C SER A 49 10.59 5.71 -11.68
N ILE A 50 11.69 4.95 -11.76
CA ILE A 50 12.52 4.57 -10.61
C ILE A 50 13.10 5.83 -9.93
N GLU A 51 13.68 6.75 -10.69
CA GLU A 51 14.26 8.00 -10.15
C GLU A 51 13.22 8.82 -9.39
N PHE A 52 12.01 8.95 -9.92
CA PHE A 52 10.91 9.61 -9.23
C PHE A 52 10.51 8.87 -7.94
N THR A 53 10.45 7.55 -7.97
CA THR A 53 10.19 6.75 -6.78
C THR A 53 11.27 6.95 -5.72
N LEU A 54 12.56 6.95 -6.09
CA LEU A 54 13.66 7.23 -5.15
C LEU A 54 13.60 8.65 -4.55
N GLN A 55 13.10 9.64 -5.29
CA GLN A 55 12.90 11.00 -4.76
C GLN A 55 11.78 11.05 -3.71
N ASN A 56 10.69 10.33 -3.93
CA ASN A 56 9.55 10.29 -3.00
C ASN A 56 9.78 9.34 -1.81
N PHE A 57 10.70 8.40 -1.98
CA PHE A 57 11.03 7.37 -1.01
C PHE A 57 12.56 7.36 -0.73
N PRO A 58 13.11 8.43 -0.11
CA PRO A 58 14.56 8.66 -0.03
C PRO A 58 15.33 7.67 0.85
N MET A 59 14.63 6.87 1.66
CA MET A 59 15.25 5.79 2.45
C MET A 59 15.57 4.54 1.62
N LEU A 60 15.04 4.41 0.40
CA LEU A 60 15.50 3.40 -0.54
C LEU A 60 16.96 3.68 -0.93
N ALA A 61 17.80 2.64 -0.89
CA ALA A 61 19.20 2.78 -1.30
C ALA A 61 19.31 3.06 -2.81
N LYS A 62 20.33 3.81 -3.22
CA LYS A 62 20.60 4.01 -4.65
C LYS A 62 21.28 2.77 -5.26
N ASN A 63 21.23 2.68 -6.59
CA ASN A 63 21.81 1.60 -7.41
C ASN A 63 20.98 0.31 -7.39
N PHE A 64 19.93 0.33 -8.20
CA PHE A 64 19.06 -0.82 -8.43
C PHE A 64 19.38 -1.47 -9.78
N GLU A 65 19.41 -2.79 -9.79
CA GLU A 65 19.60 -3.61 -11.00
C GLU A 65 18.37 -4.49 -11.22
N LYS A 66 17.99 -4.66 -12.49
CA LYS A 66 16.86 -5.52 -12.86
C LYS A 66 17.29 -6.97 -12.65
N VAL A 67 16.60 -7.69 -11.76
CA VAL A 67 16.90 -9.10 -11.45
C VAL A 67 15.86 -10.07 -11.99
N LYS A 68 14.67 -9.58 -12.33
CA LYS A 68 13.58 -10.40 -12.87
C LYS A 68 12.69 -9.56 -13.76
N GLU A 69 12.15 -10.19 -14.80
CA GLU A 69 11.14 -9.63 -15.67
C GLU A 69 10.12 -10.71 -16.01
N VAL A 70 8.84 -10.37 -15.95
CA VAL A 70 7.72 -11.20 -16.38
C VAL A 70 6.95 -10.41 -17.43
N ASN A 71 6.88 -10.97 -18.64
CA ASN A 71 6.16 -10.38 -19.76
C ASN A 71 4.79 -11.06 -19.90
N LEU A 72 3.75 -10.27 -19.73
CA LEU A 72 2.35 -10.58 -20.03
C LEU A 72 2.02 -9.85 -21.34
N ASP A 73 1.12 -10.38 -22.17
CA ASP A 73 0.86 -9.91 -23.53
C ASP A 73 0.89 -8.37 -23.72
N SER A 74 0.21 -7.62 -22.85
CA SER A 74 0.17 -6.15 -22.86
C SER A 74 0.92 -5.47 -21.70
N LEU A 75 1.49 -6.25 -20.76
CA LEU A 75 1.94 -5.79 -19.45
C LEU A 75 3.27 -6.44 -19.06
N THR A 76 4.22 -5.67 -18.55
CA THR A 76 5.46 -6.23 -18.00
C THR A 76 5.58 -5.89 -16.53
N ILE A 77 6.08 -6.83 -15.74
CA ILE A 77 6.45 -6.64 -14.34
C ILE A 77 7.95 -6.91 -14.22
N SER A 78 8.72 -5.91 -13.82
CA SER A 78 10.15 -6.04 -13.53
C SER A 78 10.41 -5.90 -12.04
N LEU A 79 11.33 -6.70 -11.51
CA LEU A 79 11.84 -6.58 -10.15
C LEU A 79 13.26 -6.05 -10.18
N TYR A 80 13.49 -5.01 -9.37
CA TYR A 80 14.76 -4.34 -9.22
C TYR A 80 15.28 -4.51 -7.80
N ARG A 81 16.55 -4.90 -7.65
CA ARG A 81 17.21 -5.08 -6.34
C ARG A 81 18.53 -4.33 -6.28
N ASN A 82 18.93 -3.95 -5.08
CA ASN A 82 20.26 -3.42 -4.84
C ASN A 82 21.22 -4.58 -4.56
N PRO A 83 22.21 -4.88 -5.42
CA PRO A 83 23.10 -6.02 -5.24
C PRO A 83 24.00 -5.91 -4.00
N LYS A 84 24.12 -4.72 -3.41
CA LYS A 84 24.97 -4.45 -2.24
C LYS A 84 24.23 -4.52 -0.91
N LYS A 85 22.91 -4.70 -0.92
CA LYS A 85 22.11 -4.84 0.29
C LYS A 85 21.54 -6.24 0.37
N GLU A 86 21.74 -6.89 1.51
CA GLU A 86 21.03 -8.13 1.84
C GLU A 86 19.55 -7.86 2.15
N ASP A 87 19.24 -6.67 2.69
CA ASP A 87 17.88 -6.30 3.10
C ASP A 87 16.94 -6.00 1.93
N TYR A 88 15.70 -6.44 2.09
CA TYR A 88 14.59 -6.60 1.14
C TYR A 88 13.93 -5.31 0.63
N ASP A 89 14.65 -4.20 0.52
CA ASP A 89 14.12 -2.97 -0.06
C ASP A 89 14.30 -3.01 -1.59
N GLU A 90 13.27 -3.49 -2.27
CA GLU A 90 13.25 -3.74 -3.71
C GLU A 90 12.36 -2.70 -4.42
N ILE A 91 12.38 -2.66 -5.76
CA ILE A 91 11.46 -1.85 -6.56
C ILE A 91 10.76 -2.73 -7.59
N LEU A 92 9.43 -2.68 -7.62
CA LEU A 92 8.62 -3.25 -8.67
C LEU A 92 8.41 -2.20 -9.75
N VAL A 93 8.55 -2.55 -11.02
CA VAL A 93 8.24 -1.66 -12.14
C VAL A 93 7.20 -2.33 -13.03
N PHE A 94 6.06 -1.68 -13.19
CA PHE A 94 4.98 -2.12 -14.05
C PHE A 94 4.99 -1.30 -15.33
N SER A 95 4.80 -1.94 -16.49
CA SER A 95 4.71 -1.21 -17.76
C SER A 95 3.64 -1.71 -18.69
N LYS A 96 2.98 -0.76 -19.38
CA LYS A 96 2.02 -1.01 -20.46
C LYS A 96 2.07 0.15 -21.45
N ASN A 97 2.01 -0.14 -22.75
CA ASN A 97 1.98 0.89 -23.80
C ASN A 97 3.06 1.98 -23.66
N LYS A 98 4.31 1.58 -23.35
CA LYS A 98 5.46 2.49 -23.10
C LYS A 98 5.30 3.45 -21.92
N LYS A 99 4.34 3.20 -21.03
CA LYS A 99 4.20 3.86 -19.73
C LYS A 99 4.79 2.97 -18.64
N PHE A 100 5.46 3.56 -17.65
CA PHE A 100 6.20 2.83 -16.63
C PHE A 100 5.89 3.39 -15.23
N TYR A 101 5.54 2.53 -14.27
CA TYR A 101 5.24 2.95 -12.90
C TYR A 101 5.99 2.09 -11.91
N ALA A 102 6.89 2.72 -11.15
CA ALA A 102 7.72 2.08 -10.16
C ALA A 102 7.08 2.18 -8.76
N VAL A 103 6.95 1.05 -8.08
CA VAL A 103 6.37 0.92 -6.75
C VAL A 103 7.46 0.40 -5.80
N PRO A 104 7.73 1.07 -4.67
CA PRO A 104 8.59 0.53 -3.63
C PRO A 104 8.07 -0.82 -3.15
N PHE A 105 8.97 -1.78 -2.94
CA PHE A 105 8.64 -3.05 -2.31
C PHE A 105 9.52 -3.19 -1.08
N PHE A 106 9.07 -2.56 0.02
CA PHE A 106 9.83 -2.42 1.24
C PHE A 106 9.94 -3.71 2.05
N SER A 107 10.98 -3.78 2.88
CA SER A 107 11.04 -4.72 4.01
C SER A 107 9.87 -4.51 4.99
N ASN A 108 9.65 -5.49 5.88
CA ASN A 108 8.60 -5.40 6.90
C ASN A 108 8.87 -4.34 7.96
N MET A 109 10.02 -3.65 7.94
CA MET A 109 10.32 -2.55 8.86
C MET A 109 9.37 -1.35 8.64
N TYR A 110 8.89 -1.15 7.42
CA TYR A 110 8.00 -0.04 7.06
C TYR A 110 6.52 -0.40 7.32
N PHE A 111 6.15 -0.58 8.59
CA PHE A 111 4.81 -0.98 9.02
C PHE A 111 3.69 -0.10 8.44
N ASP A 112 3.91 1.20 8.40
CA ASP A 112 2.93 2.18 7.93
C ASP A 112 2.71 2.09 6.41
N TYR A 113 3.77 1.78 5.66
CA TYR A 113 3.67 1.52 4.24
C TYR A 113 2.84 0.27 3.93
N TRP A 114 3.09 -0.81 4.67
CA TRP A 114 2.33 -2.06 4.51
C TRP A 114 0.92 -1.97 5.07
N ASN A 115 0.72 -1.07 6.05
CA ASN A 115 -0.49 -0.93 6.84
C ASN A 115 -0.97 -2.29 7.35
N PHE A 116 -0.09 -2.98 8.09
CA PHE A 116 -0.34 -4.34 8.56
C PHE A 116 -1.60 -4.43 9.43
N ASP A 117 -2.57 -5.25 9.02
CA ASP A 117 -3.86 -5.38 9.70
C ASP A 117 -3.77 -6.12 11.06
N ASN A 118 -2.67 -6.84 11.30
CA ASN A 118 -2.42 -7.63 12.51
C ASN A 118 -1.17 -7.19 13.30
N GLU A 119 -0.71 -5.95 13.10
CA GLU A 119 0.42 -5.35 13.80
C GLU A 119 -0.02 -4.15 14.64
N ASP A 120 0.36 -4.14 15.91
CA ASP A 120 0.07 -3.07 16.87
C ASP A 120 1.34 -2.36 17.35
N GLN A 121 2.52 -2.90 17.03
CA GLN A 121 3.79 -2.27 17.34
C GLN A 121 3.94 -0.94 16.60
N LYS A 122 4.44 0.06 17.33
CA LYS A 122 4.76 1.35 16.72
C LYS A 122 5.98 1.20 15.83
N GLN A 123 5.87 1.72 14.61
CA GLN A 123 7.01 1.87 13.72
C GLN A 123 8.07 2.78 14.33
N LEU A 124 9.34 2.40 14.14
CA LEU A 124 10.50 3.17 14.60
C LEU A 124 11.18 3.95 13.48
N TYR A 125 10.98 3.55 12.22
CA TYR A 125 11.43 4.27 11.04
C TYR A 125 10.52 5.46 10.75
N SER A 126 11.05 6.45 10.05
CA SER A 126 10.26 7.58 9.56
C SER A 126 9.05 7.11 8.76
N LYS A 127 7.92 7.79 8.96
CA LYS A 127 6.70 7.48 8.21
C LYS A 127 6.92 7.64 6.71
N THR A 128 6.34 6.73 5.95
CA THR A 128 6.29 6.80 4.51
C THR A 128 5.15 7.70 4.06
N ASN A 129 5.27 8.29 2.87
CA ASN A 129 4.26 9.21 2.32
C ASN A 129 3.09 8.48 1.63
N SER A 130 3.04 7.15 1.70
CA SER A 130 2.08 6.32 0.97
C SER A 130 1.97 4.91 1.57
N THR A 131 1.08 4.10 1.01
CA THR A 131 0.97 2.67 1.34
C THR A 131 1.14 1.81 0.09
N PHE A 132 1.49 0.53 0.26
CA PHE A 132 1.55 -0.43 -0.84
C PHE A 132 0.25 -0.46 -1.65
N GLU A 133 -0.88 -0.58 -0.96
CA GLU A 133 -2.21 -0.56 -1.60
C GLU A 133 -2.42 0.70 -2.44
N LYS A 134 -2.06 1.88 -1.92
CA LYS A 134 -2.20 3.15 -2.64
C LYS A 134 -1.30 3.20 -3.88
N GLN A 135 -0.08 2.70 -3.78
CA GLN A 135 0.85 2.65 -4.92
C GLN A 135 0.38 1.69 -6.02
N ILE A 136 -0.17 0.52 -5.65
CA ILE A 136 -0.78 -0.40 -6.60
C ILE A 136 -2.03 0.22 -7.23
N LYS A 137 -2.93 0.83 -6.45
CA LYS A 137 -4.11 1.54 -6.98
C LYS A 137 -3.74 2.63 -7.98
N ASN A 138 -2.72 3.43 -7.67
CA ASN A 138 -2.20 4.42 -8.61
C ASN A 138 -1.70 3.76 -9.89
N THR A 139 -0.87 2.72 -9.78
CA THR A 139 -0.34 1.98 -10.95
C THR A 139 -1.47 1.46 -11.86
N VAL A 140 -2.50 0.86 -11.28
CA VAL A 140 -3.68 0.34 -12.02
C VAL A 140 -4.40 1.45 -12.77
N SER A 141 -4.64 2.58 -12.08
CA SER A 141 -5.30 3.75 -12.66
C SER A 141 -4.50 4.33 -13.81
N GLU A 142 -3.20 4.51 -13.60
CA GLU A 142 -2.31 5.21 -14.51
C GLU A 142 -1.95 4.40 -15.77
N LEU A 143 -1.79 3.08 -15.62
CA LEU A 143 -1.64 2.17 -16.75
C LEU A 143 -2.99 1.87 -17.44
N ASN A 144 -4.10 2.37 -16.91
CA ASN A 144 -5.46 2.13 -17.40
C ASN A 144 -5.71 0.62 -17.61
N LEU A 145 -5.52 -0.15 -16.54
CA LEU A 145 -5.69 -1.60 -16.58
C LEU A 145 -7.18 -1.96 -16.54
N THR A 146 -7.57 -2.94 -17.36
CA THR A 146 -8.86 -3.60 -17.23
C THR A 146 -8.87 -4.49 -15.98
N GLN A 147 -10.08 -4.90 -15.56
CA GLN A 147 -10.24 -5.88 -14.48
C GLN A 147 -9.49 -7.19 -14.75
N GLU A 148 -9.54 -7.68 -15.99
CA GLU A 148 -8.87 -8.91 -16.41
C GLU A 148 -7.34 -8.76 -16.36
N GLU A 149 -6.84 -7.65 -16.90
CA GLU A 149 -5.42 -7.30 -16.86
C GLU A 149 -4.89 -7.17 -15.43
N PHE A 150 -5.66 -6.56 -14.52
CA PHE A 150 -5.27 -6.51 -13.11
C PHE A 150 -5.23 -7.90 -12.48
N GLY A 151 -6.23 -8.75 -12.75
CA GLY A 151 -6.28 -10.10 -12.21
C GLY A 151 -5.03 -10.89 -12.60
N LEU A 152 -4.68 -10.85 -13.89
CA LEU A 152 -3.44 -11.44 -14.41
C LEU A 152 -2.20 -10.83 -13.77
N LEU A 153 -2.13 -9.49 -13.67
CA LEU A 153 -0.99 -8.79 -13.07
C LEU A 153 -0.76 -9.19 -11.61
N ILE A 154 -1.81 -9.30 -10.80
CA ILE A 154 -1.66 -9.70 -9.40
C ILE A 154 -1.26 -11.17 -9.29
N GLU A 155 -1.88 -12.04 -10.08
CA GLU A 155 -1.53 -13.47 -10.07
C GLU A 155 -0.06 -13.68 -10.43
N GLU A 156 0.44 -12.99 -11.45
CA GLU A 156 1.82 -13.09 -11.93
C GLU A 156 2.81 -12.34 -11.05
N LEU A 157 2.42 -11.20 -10.46
CA LEU A 157 3.20 -10.56 -9.40
C LEU A 157 3.41 -11.53 -8.25
N MET A 158 2.34 -12.16 -7.76
CA MET A 158 2.41 -13.04 -6.60
C MET A 158 3.15 -14.33 -6.92
N LYS A 159 2.74 -15.07 -7.95
CA LYS A 159 3.32 -16.39 -8.27
C LYS A 159 4.68 -16.28 -8.93
N SER A 160 4.79 -15.46 -9.97
CA SER A 160 5.98 -15.42 -10.80
C SER A 160 7.02 -14.47 -10.23
N VAL A 161 6.67 -13.28 -9.75
CA VAL A 161 7.69 -12.33 -9.24
C VAL A 161 8.07 -12.63 -7.79
N LEU A 162 7.08 -12.82 -6.92
CA LEU A 162 7.29 -12.99 -5.47
C LEU A 162 7.39 -14.46 -5.02
N ASN A 163 7.10 -15.42 -5.91
CA ASN A 163 7.04 -16.85 -5.59
C ASN A 163 6.11 -17.17 -4.39
N ALA A 164 5.00 -16.44 -4.30
CA ALA A 164 4.04 -16.56 -3.22
C ALA A 164 3.13 -17.78 -3.39
N GLU A 165 2.78 -18.41 -2.26
CA GLU A 165 1.92 -19.60 -2.24
C GLU A 165 0.44 -19.22 -2.09
N THR A 166 -0.45 -20.03 -2.68
CA THR A 166 -1.91 -19.92 -2.52
C THR A 166 -2.48 -21.14 -1.79
N ASN A 167 -3.82 -21.20 -1.67
CA ASN A 167 -4.58 -22.27 -1.01
C ASN A 167 -4.10 -22.50 0.43
N LEU A 168 -3.96 -21.39 1.15
CA LEU A 168 -3.36 -21.35 2.49
C LEU A 168 -4.22 -22.07 3.52
N ASP A 169 -5.54 -22.09 3.31
CA ASP A 169 -6.55 -22.86 4.05
C ASP A 169 -6.27 -24.37 4.06
N LEU A 170 -5.58 -24.89 3.05
CA LEU A 170 -5.16 -26.31 2.98
C LEU A 170 -3.79 -26.57 3.62
N LYS A 171 -3.15 -25.55 4.21
CA LYS A 171 -1.76 -25.60 4.69
C LYS A 171 -1.61 -25.16 6.15
N PRO A 172 -2.31 -25.79 7.12
CA PRO A 172 -2.26 -25.40 8.54
C PRO A 172 -0.85 -25.39 9.12
N LYS A 173 -0.01 -26.35 8.72
CA LYS A 173 1.35 -26.52 9.27
C LYS A 173 2.22 -25.28 9.12
N ILE A 174 2.01 -24.51 8.05
CA ILE A 174 2.74 -23.26 7.78
C ILE A 174 2.43 -22.20 8.85
N PHE A 175 1.23 -22.21 9.41
CA PHE A 175 0.79 -21.21 10.37
C PHE A 175 0.87 -21.67 11.81
N GLU A 176 0.78 -22.98 12.05
CA GLU A 176 0.69 -23.54 13.39
C GLU A 176 2.04 -23.93 13.99
N ASN A 177 3.03 -24.24 13.15
CA ASN A 177 4.28 -24.88 13.57
C ASN A 177 5.54 -24.21 13.01
N TYR A 178 5.40 -23.18 12.16
CA TYR A 178 6.53 -22.52 11.53
C TYR A 178 6.64 -21.06 11.98
N ILE A 179 7.85 -20.63 12.30
CA ILE A 179 8.16 -19.24 12.63
C ILE A 179 8.98 -18.67 11.48
N TYR A 180 8.35 -17.77 10.73
CA TYR A 180 9.06 -16.94 9.77
C TYR A 180 9.97 -15.99 10.54
N SER A 181 11.24 -15.92 10.16
CA SER A 181 12.19 -14.99 10.77
C SER A 181 12.62 -13.96 9.74
N THR A 182 12.67 -12.71 10.17
CA THR A 182 13.31 -11.63 9.42
C THR A 182 14.48 -11.13 10.24
N TYR A 183 15.63 -10.98 9.60
CA TYR A 183 16.81 -10.43 10.25
C TYR A 183 16.58 -8.97 10.66
N ARG A 184 17.17 -8.60 11.80
CA ARG A 184 17.00 -7.27 12.38
C ARG A 184 17.99 -6.29 11.77
N MET A 185 17.51 -5.08 11.57
CA MET A 185 18.30 -3.86 11.82
C MET A 185 18.17 -3.54 13.31
N ASP A 186 19.20 -2.95 13.93
CA ASP A 186 19.37 -2.68 15.39
C ASP A 186 18.22 -1.90 16.08
N GLN A 187 17.14 -1.63 15.38
CA GLN A 187 16.09 -0.71 15.77
C GLN A 187 14.85 -1.40 16.38
N TYR A 188 14.49 -2.65 16.02
CA TYR A 188 13.22 -3.25 16.48
C TYR A 188 13.29 -4.00 17.81
N LYS A 189 12.19 -4.09 18.56
CA LYS A 189 12.12 -4.98 19.73
C LYS A 189 12.15 -6.43 19.26
N VAL A 190 12.98 -7.25 19.90
CA VAL A 190 12.94 -8.71 19.72
C VAL A 190 11.56 -9.21 20.13
N GLU A 191 10.98 -10.03 19.27
CA GLU A 191 9.68 -10.63 19.52
C GLU A 191 9.84 -12.03 20.11
N GLU A 192 9.03 -12.35 21.12
CA GLU A 192 8.94 -13.70 21.66
C GLU A 192 8.30 -14.62 20.63
N SER A 193 8.91 -15.78 20.40
CA SER A 193 8.45 -16.78 19.44
C SER A 193 6.98 -17.15 19.61
N ASP A 194 6.52 -17.29 20.86
CA ASP A 194 5.11 -17.59 21.17
C ASP A 194 4.15 -16.48 20.72
N SER A 195 4.56 -15.22 20.81
CA SER A 195 3.76 -14.07 20.38
C SER A 195 3.62 -14.03 18.86
N CYS A 196 4.73 -14.27 18.15
CA CYS A 196 4.74 -14.40 16.70
C CYS A 196 3.87 -15.57 16.23
N LEU A 197 3.99 -16.73 16.87
CA LEU A 197 3.18 -17.89 16.56
C LEU A 197 1.68 -17.66 16.84
N ALA A 198 1.35 -16.98 17.94
CA ALA A 198 -0.02 -16.60 18.24
C ALA A 198 -0.60 -15.65 17.18
N ARG A 199 0.18 -14.67 16.68
CA ARG A 199 -0.22 -13.77 15.59
C ARG A 199 -0.52 -14.55 14.32
N THR A 200 0.36 -15.46 13.93
CA THR A 200 0.21 -16.29 12.72
C THR A 200 -0.96 -17.26 12.84
N LYS A 201 -1.16 -17.90 14.00
CA LYS A 201 -2.33 -18.77 14.27
C LYS A 201 -3.66 -18.01 14.21
N ARG A 202 -3.72 -16.78 14.71
CA ARG A 202 -4.93 -15.93 14.59
C ARG A 202 -5.26 -15.63 13.13
N LEU A 203 -4.25 -15.28 12.33
CA LEU A 203 -4.42 -15.05 10.90
C LEU A 203 -4.94 -16.30 10.18
N TYR A 204 -4.40 -17.47 10.49
CA TYR A 204 -4.86 -18.71 9.86
C TYR A 204 -6.32 -19.03 10.15
N LYS A 205 -6.78 -18.82 11.39
CA LYS A 205 -8.20 -18.93 11.72
C LYS A 205 -9.07 -17.99 10.89
N GLN A 206 -8.59 -16.77 10.63
CA GLN A 206 -9.29 -15.84 9.76
C GLN A 206 -9.33 -16.35 8.30
N ILE A 207 -8.21 -16.87 7.77
CA ILE A 207 -8.15 -17.45 6.42
C ILE A 207 -9.18 -18.59 6.29
N LEU A 208 -9.25 -19.49 7.26
CA LEU A 208 -10.24 -20.58 7.26
C LEU A 208 -11.68 -20.05 7.21
N ILE A 209 -12.02 -19.09 8.08
CA ILE A 209 -13.36 -18.48 8.12
C ILE A 209 -13.70 -17.81 6.79
N GLU A 210 -12.76 -17.08 6.18
CA GLU A 210 -13.00 -16.43 4.89
C GLU A 210 -13.09 -17.43 3.73
N SER A 211 -12.36 -18.55 3.79
CA SER A 211 -12.39 -19.60 2.77
C SER A 211 -13.73 -20.34 2.70
N GLU A 212 -14.45 -20.43 3.83
CA GLU A 212 -15.77 -21.08 3.93
C GLU A 212 -16.91 -20.20 3.38
N LYS A 213 -16.69 -18.88 3.23
CA LYS A 213 -17.73 -17.97 2.76
C LYS A 213 -17.93 -18.11 1.26
N ILE A 214 -19.05 -18.72 0.88
CA ILE A 214 -19.56 -18.70 -0.49
C ILE A 214 -20.02 -17.28 -0.78
N ILE A 215 -19.22 -16.48 -1.49
CA ILE A 215 -19.56 -15.45 -2.50
C ILE A 215 -18.30 -14.55 -2.75
N ARG A 216 -17.55 -14.84 -3.82
CA ARG A 216 -16.67 -13.90 -4.57
C ARG A 216 -15.28 -13.54 -3.98
N TYR A 217 -14.58 -14.56 -3.48
CA TYR A 217 -13.13 -14.72 -3.29
C TYR A 217 -12.29 -13.50 -2.90
N ASN A 218 -11.97 -13.46 -1.62
CA ASN A 218 -10.67 -12.93 -1.19
C ASN A 218 -9.60 -13.95 -1.59
N GLN A 219 -8.53 -13.50 -2.21
CA GLN A 219 -7.38 -14.37 -2.51
C GLN A 219 -6.26 -14.09 -1.52
N PHE A 220 -5.81 -15.13 -0.85
CA PHE A 220 -4.68 -15.06 0.06
C PHE A 220 -3.41 -15.59 -0.60
N PHE A 221 -2.33 -14.80 -0.50
CA PHE A 221 -1.01 -15.14 -1.02
C PHE A 221 0.03 -15.06 0.10
N LEU A 222 0.78 -16.13 0.31
CA LEU A 222 1.85 -16.21 1.28
C LEU A 222 3.18 -15.90 0.59
N ASP A 223 3.75 -14.75 0.91
CA ASP A 223 5.13 -14.38 0.59
C ASP A 223 6.02 -14.83 1.73
N ALA A 224 6.36 -16.12 1.70
CA ALA A 224 7.19 -16.80 2.70
C ALA A 224 8.57 -16.14 2.85
N ARG A 225 9.14 -15.66 1.74
CA ARG A 225 10.47 -15.01 1.73
C ARG A 225 10.49 -13.75 2.59
N ASN A 226 9.40 -12.98 2.56
CA ASN A 226 9.30 -11.75 3.35
C ASN A 226 8.41 -11.90 4.59
N GLY A 227 7.95 -13.11 4.91
CA GLY A 227 7.06 -13.36 6.04
C GLY A 227 5.79 -12.50 6.03
N ARG A 228 5.13 -12.42 4.88
CA ARG A 228 3.87 -11.67 4.71
C ARG A 228 2.77 -12.54 4.11
N VAL A 229 1.53 -12.20 4.44
CA VAL A 229 0.35 -12.68 3.72
C VAL A 229 -0.38 -11.48 3.14
N TYR A 230 -0.70 -11.54 1.85
CA TYR A 230 -1.55 -10.55 1.20
C TYR A 230 -2.95 -11.11 1.04
N GLU A 231 -3.96 -10.30 1.33
CA GLU A 231 -5.36 -10.59 1.04
C GLU A 231 -5.87 -9.60 0.00
N PHE A 232 -6.17 -10.11 -1.18
CA PHE A 232 -6.79 -9.34 -2.25
C PHE A 232 -8.30 -9.51 -2.18
N ILE A 233 -8.99 -8.40 -1.91
CA ILE A 233 -10.44 -8.34 -1.75
C ILE A 233 -11.02 -7.67 -2.99
N ASN A 234 -11.94 -8.36 -3.67
CA ASN A 234 -12.73 -7.74 -4.74
C ASN A 234 -13.97 -7.06 -4.14
N GLU A 235 -13.96 -5.73 -4.10
CA GLU A 235 -15.06 -4.91 -3.56
C GLU A 235 -16.10 -4.54 -4.62
N SER A 236 -15.97 -5.07 -5.84
CA SER A 236 -16.82 -4.75 -6.97
C SER A 236 -18.23 -5.32 -6.79
N ARG A 237 -19.22 -4.43 -6.66
CA ARG A 237 -20.64 -4.82 -6.49
C ARG A 237 -21.39 -5.01 -7.81
N LYS A 238 -20.86 -4.46 -8.91
CA LYS A 238 -21.48 -4.52 -10.25
C LYS A 238 -20.49 -5.03 -11.29
N ARG A 239 -21.01 -5.68 -12.33
CA ARG A 239 -20.23 -6.10 -13.50
C ARG A 239 -19.69 -4.85 -14.21
N GLY A 240 -18.36 -4.75 -14.37
CA GLY A 240 -17.68 -3.61 -14.99
C GLY A 240 -17.28 -2.47 -14.03
N GLU A 241 -17.73 -2.48 -12.77
CA GLU A 241 -17.09 -1.64 -11.74
C GLU A 241 -15.84 -2.38 -11.24
N TRP A 242 -14.70 -1.70 -11.21
CA TRP A 242 -13.44 -2.24 -10.71
C TRP A 242 -13.05 -1.58 -9.39
N LYS A 243 -13.23 -2.29 -8.28
CA LYS A 243 -12.84 -1.86 -6.93
C LYS A 243 -12.18 -3.01 -6.20
N PHE A 244 -11.00 -2.76 -5.66
CA PHE A 244 -10.27 -3.75 -4.87
C PHE A 244 -9.67 -3.11 -3.62
N LYS A 245 -9.41 -3.96 -2.64
CA LYS A 245 -8.63 -3.65 -1.44
C LYS A 245 -7.52 -4.67 -1.30
N ILE A 246 -6.35 -4.21 -0.85
CA ILE A 246 -5.23 -5.09 -0.49
C ILE A 246 -5.03 -4.91 1.00
N LYS A 247 -5.12 -6.01 1.75
CA LYS A 247 -4.67 -6.05 3.13
C LYS A 247 -3.36 -6.82 3.20
N THR A 248 -2.49 -6.39 4.10
CA THR A 248 -1.22 -7.05 4.34
C THR A 248 -1.20 -7.52 5.78
N TYR A 249 -0.73 -8.73 6.01
CA TYR A 249 -0.53 -9.29 7.33
C TYR A 249 0.93 -9.66 7.49
N ARG A 250 1.47 -9.35 8.66
CA ARG A 250 2.81 -9.71 9.06
C ARG A 250 2.78 -11.08 9.75
N ILE A 251 3.64 -12.01 9.34
CA ILE A 251 3.76 -13.34 9.96
C ILE A 251 5.19 -13.69 10.36
N ASP A 252 6.16 -12.83 10.05
CA ASP A 252 7.52 -12.96 10.56
C ASP A 252 7.62 -12.59 12.05
N CYS A 253 8.77 -12.96 12.60
CA CYS A 253 9.22 -12.69 13.95
C CYS A 253 10.57 -12.00 13.87
N PHE A 254 10.72 -10.87 14.56
CA PHE A 254 12.03 -10.23 14.67
C PHE A 254 12.91 -10.98 15.68
N SER A 255 13.88 -11.73 15.17
CA SER A 255 14.89 -12.46 15.96
C SER A 255 16.30 -12.01 15.62
N TYR A 256 17.26 -12.25 16.51
CA TYR A 256 18.67 -12.15 16.13
C TYR A 256 19.02 -13.25 15.10
N PRO A 257 20.01 -13.02 14.23
CA PRO A 257 20.62 -14.12 13.50
C PRO A 257 21.10 -15.15 14.52
N LEU A 258 20.67 -16.40 14.36
CA LEU A 258 21.29 -17.50 15.08
C LEU A 258 22.74 -17.54 14.60
N SER A 259 23.68 -17.21 15.49
CA SER A 259 25.10 -17.48 15.23
C SER A 259 25.26 -18.99 15.20
N ILE A 260 25.22 -19.56 13.99
CA ILE A 260 25.58 -20.96 13.72
C ILE A 260 27.07 -21.01 13.42
#